data_AF-A0A4S2AMR9-F1
#
_entry.id   AF-A0A4S2AMR9-F1
#
_cell.length_a   1.000
_cell.length_b   1.000
_cell.length_c   1.000
_cell.angle_alpha   90.00
_cell.angle_beta   90.00
_cell.angle_gamma   90.00
#
_symmetry.space_group_name_H-M   'P 1'
#
loop_
_entity.id
_entity.type
_entity.pdbx_description
1 polymer ?
#
loop_
_entity_poly.entity_id
_entity_poly.type
_entity_poly.pdbx_seq_one_letter_code
_entity_poly.pdbx_strand_id
1 'polypeptide(L)'
;MNLIDMSREERYAMMRKRHSFLNLMVKSYTSLEEFAKEKDEWFAILGVELTLGTNSISLYMQLDYDEYETYYIIPDDDGQLTVSEVVSWQDPYCFNDDINIFTEESVDEEEILTSIHTAQ
;
A
#
# COMPACT_ATOMS: atom_id res chain seq x y z
N MET A 1 -8.28 -4.50 -18.55
CA MET A 1 -7.41 -3.37 -18.20
C MET A 1 -5.98 -3.87 -18.27
N ASN A 2 -5.10 -3.22 -19.02
CA ASN A 2 -3.68 -3.55 -18.99
C ASN A 2 -3.08 -2.88 -17.75
N LEU A 3 -2.48 -3.65 -16.84
CA LEU A 3 -2.00 -3.14 -15.56
C LEU A 3 -0.65 -2.42 -15.66
N ILE A 4 0.02 -2.53 -16.81
CA ILE A 4 1.37 -2.02 -17.06
C ILE A 4 1.46 -1.05 -18.25
N ASP A 5 0.38 -0.92 -19.02
CA ASP A 5 0.28 0.05 -20.11
C ASP A 5 -0.68 1.16 -19.66
N MET A 6 -0.18 2.00 -18.75
CA MET A 6 -0.88 3.15 -18.19
C MET A 6 0.00 4.40 -18.30
N SER A 7 -0.62 5.55 -18.54
CA SER A 7 0.05 6.82 -18.31
C SER A 7 0.39 6.99 -16.81
N ARG A 8 1.31 7.90 -16.51
CA ARG A 8 1.69 8.22 -15.12
C ARG A 8 0.47 8.62 -14.28
N GLU A 9 -0.41 9.46 -14.83
CA GLU A 9 -1.63 9.91 -14.15
C GLU A 9 -2.59 8.74 -13.87
N GLU A 10 -2.75 7.82 -14.81
CA GLU A 10 -3.58 6.62 -14.64
C GLU A 10 -3.00 5.67 -13.59
N ARG A 11 -1.68 5.52 -13.55
CA ARG A 11 -0.98 4.69 -12.56
C ARG A 11 -1.19 5.24 -11.15
N TYR A 12 -1.00 6.54 -10.94
CA TYR A 12 -1.29 7.18 -9.65
C TYR A 12 -2.76 7.11 -9.27
N ALA A 13 -3.67 7.30 -10.23
CA ALA A 13 -5.09 7.12 -9.99
C ALA A 13 -5.45 5.68 -9.60
N MET A 14 -4.79 4.68 -10.18
CA MET A 14 -4.94 3.29 -9.78
C MET A 14 -4.37 3.02 -8.39
N MET A 15 -3.22 3.60 -8.06
CA MET A 15 -2.66 3.47 -6.72
C MET A 15 -3.59 4.02 -5.65
N ARG A 16 -4.18 5.20 -5.89
CA ARG A 16 -5.20 5.79 -5.01
C ARG A 16 -6.46 4.94 -4.89
N LYS A 17 -6.90 4.29 -5.98
CA LYS A 17 -8.04 3.35 -5.93
C LYS A 17 -7.74 2.12 -5.08
N ARG A 18 -6.54 1.52 -5.24
CA ARG A 18 -6.10 0.39 -4.42
C ARG A 18 -5.96 0.78 -2.95
N HIS A 19 -5.34 1.92 -2.67
CA HIS A 19 -5.24 2.51 -1.33
C HIS A 19 -6.62 2.68 -0.69
N SER A 20 -7.59 3.28 -1.38
CA SER A 20 -8.95 3.47 -0.89
C SER A 20 -9.66 2.14 -0.60
N PHE A 21 -9.51 1.15 -1.49
CA PHE A 21 -10.07 -0.19 -1.31
C PHE A 21 -9.48 -0.90 -0.08
N LEU A 22 -8.15 -0.89 0.05
CA LEU A 22 -7.45 -1.48 1.20
C LEU A 22 -7.84 -0.76 2.50
N ASN A 23 -7.97 0.57 2.47
CA ASN A 23 -8.42 1.36 3.61
C ASN A 23 -9.81 0.95 4.09
N LEU A 24 -10.76 0.70 3.18
CA LEU A 24 -12.07 0.19 3.56
C LEU A 24 -12.01 -1.19 4.21
N MET A 25 -11.04 -2.02 3.82
CA MET A 25 -10.86 -3.37 4.33
C MET A 25 -10.25 -3.41 5.73
N VAL A 26 -9.29 -2.53 6.04
CA VAL A 26 -8.57 -2.52 7.33
C VAL A 26 -9.35 -1.83 8.44
N LYS A 27 -10.32 -0.97 8.12
CA LYS A 27 -11.11 -0.15 9.08
C LYS A 27 -11.82 -0.93 10.19
N SER A 28 -12.06 -2.22 10.03
CA SER A 28 -12.68 -3.06 11.07
C SER A 28 -11.68 -3.70 12.04
N TYR A 29 -10.38 -3.43 11.88
CA TYR A 29 -9.30 -4.07 12.61
C TYR A 29 -8.51 -3.05 13.45
N THR A 30 -8.06 -3.48 14.62
CA THR A 30 -7.18 -2.72 15.55
C THR A 30 -5.81 -3.37 15.73
N SER A 31 -5.62 -4.61 15.24
CA SER A 31 -4.39 -5.39 15.42
C SER A 31 -3.87 -5.88 14.07
N LEU A 32 -2.57 -5.64 13.83
CA LEU A 32 -1.87 -6.16 12.66
C LEU A 32 -1.87 -7.69 12.68
N GLU A 33 -1.64 -8.31 13.84
CA GLU A 33 -1.64 -9.76 14.00
C GLU A 33 -3.01 -10.38 13.67
N GLU A 34 -4.09 -9.77 14.13
CA GLU A 34 -5.46 -10.20 13.80
C GLU A 34 -5.74 -10.07 12.31
N PHE A 35 -5.42 -8.91 11.72
CA PHE A 35 -5.60 -8.69 10.28
C PHE A 35 -4.80 -9.69 9.46
N ALA A 36 -3.51 -9.87 9.75
CA ALA A 36 -2.64 -10.82 9.06
C ALA A 36 -3.21 -12.24 9.14
N LYS A 37 -3.57 -12.69 10.35
CA LYS A 37 -4.14 -14.02 10.57
C LYS A 37 -5.41 -14.27 9.75
N GLU A 38 -6.28 -13.27 9.60
CA GLU A 38 -7.54 -13.44 8.86
C GLU A 38 -7.39 -13.25 7.35
N LYS A 39 -6.41 -12.46 6.89
CA LYS A 39 -6.31 -12.05 5.48
C LYS A 39 -5.17 -12.71 4.72
N ASP A 40 -4.23 -13.37 5.38
CA ASP A 40 -3.06 -13.98 4.75
C ASP A 40 -3.45 -14.91 3.58
N GLU A 41 -4.30 -15.90 3.85
CA GLU A 41 -4.78 -16.83 2.80
C GLU A 41 -5.58 -16.10 1.70
N TRP A 42 -6.38 -15.11 2.08
CA TRP A 42 -7.20 -14.35 1.13
C TRP A 42 -6.34 -13.54 0.14
N PHE A 43 -5.28 -12.88 0.62
CA PHE A 43 -4.34 -12.15 -0.23
C PHE A 43 -3.51 -13.10 -1.08
N ALA A 44 -3.05 -14.23 -0.52
CA ALA A 44 -2.32 -15.25 -1.28
C ALA A 44 -3.14 -15.78 -2.48
N ILE A 45 -4.45 -16.00 -2.30
CA ILE A 45 -5.36 -16.39 -3.40
C ILE A 45 -5.42 -15.33 -4.51
N LEU A 46 -5.28 -14.05 -4.16
CA LEU A 46 -5.27 -12.94 -5.10
C LEU A 46 -3.89 -12.65 -5.69
N GLY A 47 -2.86 -13.43 -5.33
CA GLY A 47 -1.48 -13.22 -5.77
C GLY A 47 -0.81 -12.02 -5.11
N VAL A 48 -1.25 -11.66 -3.90
CA VAL A 48 -0.64 -10.59 -3.08
C VAL A 48 0.09 -11.24 -1.91
N GLU A 49 1.35 -10.88 -1.73
CA GLU A 49 2.16 -11.37 -0.61
C GLU A 49 1.99 -10.44 0.59
N LEU A 50 1.40 -10.98 1.66
CA LEU A 50 1.27 -10.29 2.95
C LEU A 50 2.48 -10.64 3.81
N THR A 51 3.18 -9.63 4.32
CA THR A 51 4.25 -9.83 5.32
C THR A 51 3.97 -9.00 6.56
N LEU A 52 3.87 -9.68 7.71
CA LEU A 52 3.74 -9.03 9.02
C LEU A 52 5.12 -8.59 9.52
N GLY A 53 5.33 -7.28 9.62
CA GLY A 53 6.48 -6.66 10.25
C GLY A 53 6.22 -6.28 11.71
N THR A 54 7.17 -5.56 12.31
CA THR A 54 7.07 -5.15 13.74
C THR A 54 6.03 -4.04 13.95
N ASN A 55 5.97 -3.07 13.04
CA ASN A 55 5.11 -1.88 13.18
C ASN A 55 4.12 -1.71 12.01
N SER A 56 4.15 -2.62 11.03
CA SER A 56 3.35 -2.54 9.82
C SER A 56 3.13 -3.92 9.22
N ILE A 57 2.19 -4.02 8.30
CA ILE A 57 2.09 -5.11 7.34
C ILE A 57 2.41 -4.54 5.96
N SER A 58 3.25 -5.23 5.20
CA SER A 58 3.42 -4.95 3.77
C SER A 58 2.56 -5.88 2.93
N LEU A 59 1.96 -5.33 1.87
CA LEU A 59 1.19 -6.03 0.86
C LEU A 59 1.88 -5.85 -0.49
N TYR A 60 2.70 -6.82 -0.86
CA TYR A 60 3.46 -6.81 -2.11
C TYR A 60 2.64 -7.37 -3.26
N MET A 61 2.59 -6.63 -4.37
CA MET A 61 1.90 -7.01 -5.60
C MET A 61 2.86 -6.92 -6.79
N GLN A 62 3.20 -8.07 -7.37
CA GLN A 62 3.86 -8.10 -8.67
C GLN A 62 2.82 -7.78 -9.76
N LEU A 63 3.07 -6.75 -10.57
CA LEU A 63 2.19 -6.34 -11.66
C LEU A 63 2.65 -6.89 -13.02
N ASP A 64 3.97 -6.91 -13.25
CA ASP A 64 4.64 -7.57 -14.38
C ASP A 64 6.10 -7.85 -13.99
N TYR A 65 6.93 -8.42 -14.87
CA TYR A 65 8.28 -8.89 -14.58
C TYR A 65 9.13 -7.91 -13.74
N ASP A 66 9.20 -6.64 -14.14
CA ASP A 66 9.95 -5.61 -13.41
C ASP A 66 9.03 -4.68 -12.58
N GLU A 67 7.71 -4.72 -12.78
CA GLU A 67 6.78 -3.79 -12.13
C GLU A 67 6.15 -4.37 -10.86
N TYR A 68 6.19 -3.59 -9.77
CA TYR A 68 5.53 -3.93 -8.52
C TYR A 68 4.94 -2.69 -7.82
N GLU A 69 4.07 -2.97 -6.86
CA GLU A 69 3.60 -2.02 -5.85
C GLU A 69 3.55 -2.71 -4.49
N THR A 70 3.99 -2.02 -3.44
CA THR A 70 3.88 -2.45 -2.04
C THR A 70 3.10 -1.43 -1.25
N TYR A 71 2.02 -1.88 -0.61
CA TYR A 71 1.20 -1.06 0.27
C TYR A 71 1.47 -1.41 1.72
N TYR A 72 1.33 -0.42 2.62
CA TYR A 72 1.61 -0.59 4.03
C TYR A 72 0.39 -0.34 4.88
N ILE A 73 0.04 -1.32 5.72
CA ILE A 73 -0.99 -1.18 6.75
C ILE A 73 -0.29 -0.82 8.05
N ILE A 74 -0.75 0.26 8.67
CA ILE A 74 -0.16 0.82 9.90
C ILE A 74 -1.26 1.18 10.90
N PRO A 75 -0.95 1.24 12.19
CA PRO A 75 -1.85 1.84 13.17
C PRO A 75 -2.02 3.34 12.91
N ASP A 76 -3.23 3.87 13.09
CA ASP A 76 -3.49 5.30 13.18
C ASP A 76 -3.39 5.81 14.64
N ASP A 77 -3.56 7.12 14.81
CA ASP A 77 -3.49 7.78 16.12
C ASP A 77 -4.57 7.30 17.11
N ASP A 78 -5.67 6.73 16.63
CA ASP A 78 -6.78 6.20 17.42
C ASP A 78 -6.62 4.70 17.73
N GLY A 79 -5.53 4.07 17.25
CA GLY A 79 -5.25 2.64 17.43
C GLY A 79 -6.06 1.72 16.52
N GLN A 80 -6.69 2.27 15.48
CA GLN A 80 -7.29 1.52 14.38
C GLN A 80 -6.25 1.28 13.29
N LEU A 81 -6.49 0.33 12.39
CA LEU A 81 -5.63 0.16 11.23
C LEU A 81 -6.05 1.08 10.07
N THR A 82 -5.05 1.63 9.39
CA THR A 82 -5.16 2.43 8.17
C THR A 82 -4.11 1.97 7.15
N VAL A 83 -4.18 2.51 5.93
CA VAL A 83 -3.17 2.27 4.89
C VAL A 83 -2.36 3.56 4.69
N SER A 84 -1.04 3.42 4.77
CA SER A 84 -0.09 4.51 4.49
C SER A 84 -0.32 5.10 3.11
N GLU A 85 -0.11 6.40 2.99
CA GLU A 85 -0.13 7.10 1.71
C GLU A 85 1.10 6.82 0.85
N VAL A 86 2.13 6.29 1.49
CA VAL A 86 3.37 5.93 0.81
C VAL A 86 3.22 4.54 0.21
N VAL A 87 3.56 4.42 -1.07
CA VAL A 87 3.61 3.17 -1.80
C VAL A 87 5.03 2.97 -2.30
N SER A 88 5.64 1.83 -1.99
CA SER A 88 6.88 1.45 -2.65
C SER A 88 6.54 0.90 -4.02
N TRP A 89 7.23 1.36 -5.04
CA TRP A 89 6.91 1.02 -6.43
C TRP A 89 8.17 1.07 -7.28
N GLN A 90 8.08 0.47 -8.47
CA GLN A 90 9.06 0.74 -9.52
C GLN A 90 8.63 1.98 -10.31
N ASP A 91 9.45 3.04 -10.26
CA ASP A 91 9.24 4.28 -10.98
C ASP A 91 9.32 4.09 -12.52
N PRO A 92 8.97 5.10 -13.34
CA PRO A 92 9.00 4.99 -14.79
C PRO A 92 10.40 4.84 -15.41
N TYR A 93 11.45 4.94 -14.61
CA TYR A 93 12.86 4.78 -14.98
C TYR A 93 13.46 3.46 -14.46
N CYS A 94 12.61 2.54 -14.00
CA CYS A 94 12.98 1.23 -13.45
C CYS A 94 13.74 1.29 -12.12
N PHE A 95 13.63 2.39 -11.36
CA PHE A 95 14.18 2.49 -10.01
C PHE A 95 13.11 2.13 -8.97
N ASN A 96 13.55 1.49 -7.89
CA ASN A 96 12.70 1.35 -6.70
C ASN A 96 12.62 2.71 -6.02
N ASP A 97 11.41 3.15 -5.72
CA ASP A 97 11.13 4.44 -5.10
C ASP A 97 9.96 4.30 -4.11
N ASP A 98 9.86 5.27 -3.20
CA ASP A 98 8.76 5.43 -2.28
C ASP A 98 8.04 6.74 -2.62
N ILE A 99 6.75 6.67 -2.93
CA ILE A 99 5.97 7.84 -3.35
C ILE A 99 4.78 8.07 -2.42
N ASN A 100 4.57 9.31 -1.98
CA ASN A 100 3.27 9.70 -1.43
C ASN A 100 2.29 9.89 -2.59
N ILE A 101 1.26 9.04 -2.68
CA ILE A 101 0.35 8.99 -3.83
C ILE A 101 -0.65 10.17 -3.90
N PHE A 102 -0.69 11.03 -2.88
CA PHE A 102 -1.55 12.21 -2.84
C PHE A 102 -0.78 13.50 -3.17
N THR A 103 0.49 13.60 -2.77
CA THR A 103 1.37 14.71 -3.19
C THR A 103 2.07 14.43 -4.52
N GLU A 104 2.18 13.16 -4.90
CA GLU A 104 2.93 12.66 -6.06
C GLU A 104 4.44 12.96 -5.99
N GLU A 105 4.95 13.14 -4.77
CA GLU A 105 6.36 13.37 -4.47
C GLU A 105 7.02 12.10 -3.94
N SER A 106 8.27 11.86 -4.37
CA SER A 106 9.12 10.82 -3.78
C SER A 106 9.51 11.22 -2.36
N VAL A 107 9.50 10.25 -1.45
CA VAL A 107 9.67 10.44 0.00
C VAL A 107 10.65 9.43 0.56
N ASP A 108 11.11 9.65 1.79
CA ASP A 108 11.95 8.68 2.49
C ASP A 108 11.10 7.54 3.07
N GLU A 109 11.69 6.34 3.20
CA GLU A 109 11.02 5.13 3.73
C GLU A 109 10.41 5.36 5.13
N GLU A 110 11.02 6.23 5.95
CA GLU A 110 10.49 6.55 7.28
C GLU A 110 9.09 7.16 7.25
N GLU A 111 8.72 7.84 6.15
CA GLU A 111 7.40 8.42 5.97
C GLU A 111 6.29 7.38 5.82
N ILE A 112 6.64 6.12 5.49
CA ILE A 112 5.68 5.02 5.42
C ILE A 112 4.88 4.88 6.71
N LEU A 113 5.54 5.07 7.86
CA LEU A 113 4.92 4.87 9.18
C LEU A 113 4.19 6.11 9.70
N THR A 114 4.37 7.27 9.07
CA THR A 114 3.84 8.55 9.57
C THR A 114 2.87 9.25 8.64
N SER A 115 2.84 8.89 7.35
CA SER A 115 2.01 9.54 6.34
C SER A 115 0.60 8.97 6.29
N ILE A 116 -0.32 9.68 6.95
CA ILE A 116 -1.75 9.37 7.01
C ILE A 116 -2.54 10.68 6.78
N HIS A 117 -3.46 10.71 5.81
CA HIS A 117 -4.43 11.79 5.68
C HIS A 117 -5.40 11.72 6.85
N THR A 118 -5.26 12.67 7.79
CA THR A 118 -6.34 12.99 8.72
C THR A 118 -7.46 13.64 7.90
N ALA A 119 -8.61 12.98 7.78
CA ALA A 119 -9.78 13.63 7.20
C ALA A 119 -10.15 14.86 8.07
N GLN A 120 -10.05 16.06 7.50
CA GLN A 120 -10.66 17.27 8.06
C GLN A 120 -12.16 17.31 7.79
#